data_AF-A0A7V9NUP7-F1
#
_entry.id   AF-A0A7V9NUP7-F1
#
_cell.length_a   1.000
_cell.length_b   1.000
_cell.length_c   1.000
_cell.angle_alpha   90.00
_cell.angle_beta   90.00
_cell.angle_gamma   90.00
#
_symmetry.space_group_name_H-M   'P 1'
#
loop_
_entity.id
_entity.type
_entity.pdbx_description
1 polymer ?
#
loop_
_entity_poly.entity_id
_entity_poly.type
_entity_poly.pdbx_seq_one_letter_code
_entity_poly.pdbx_strand_id
1 'polypeptide(L)'
;ANTTLANERAGLGAGGGGAGAGAQPGTISKQLDKRAGDFAAQRAERAAARPKAPKARQSSAQMLIGMAKGNGKSADPTIRQGLAKLHTLGEIGRLNNERLKGVRSRGGDIPGMANISKLGQSEIVRTSRDIGLAIVGASGMLHAYKDEDRAVNDKATGNPFLGMITMTALYAQAPPIYGGTDQIQRNIIGERALGLPKEPGPDSQTPFSQLPKNA
;
A
#
# COMPACT_ATOMS: atom_id res chain seq x y z
N ALA A 1 12.14 18.05 2.86
CA ALA A 1 11.08 17.18 2.28
C ALA A 1 11.51 15.72 2.05
N ASN A 2 12.73 15.44 1.55
CA ASN A 2 13.15 14.06 1.23
C ASN A 2 13.22 13.10 2.43
N THR A 3 13.51 13.57 3.64
CA THR A 3 13.66 12.72 4.83
C THR A 3 12.34 12.12 5.30
N THR A 4 11.27 12.91 5.36
CA THR A 4 9.93 12.45 5.78
C THR A 4 9.33 11.45 4.77
N LEU A 5 9.33 11.79 3.47
CA LEU A 5 8.77 10.92 2.42
C LEU A 5 9.63 9.67 2.16
N ALA A 6 10.96 9.74 2.30
CA ALA A 6 11.79 8.54 2.24
C ALA A 6 11.49 7.59 3.41
N ASN A 7 11.28 8.12 4.62
CA ASN A 7 10.92 7.34 5.79
C ASN A 7 9.53 6.68 5.65
N GLU A 8 8.53 7.39 5.12
CA GLU A 8 7.21 6.82 4.84
C GLU A 8 7.28 5.69 3.79
N ARG A 9 8.08 5.88 2.73
CA ARG A 9 8.27 4.84 1.69
C ARG A 9 8.97 3.59 2.19
N ALA A 10 9.89 3.72 3.16
CA ALA A 10 10.60 2.58 3.73
C ALA A 10 9.67 1.57 4.44
N GLY A 11 8.49 2.01 4.89
CA GLY A 11 7.47 1.15 5.49
C GLY A 11 6.43 0.58 4.52
N LEU A 12 6.42 1.00 3.26
CA LEU A 12 5.39 0.62 2.27
C LEU A 12 5.81 -0.54 1.35
N GLY A 13 6.87 -1.27 1.71
CA GLY A 13 7.43 -2.34 0.89
C GLY A 13 6.42 -3.44 0.54
N ALA A 14 6.43 -3.87 -0.72
CA ALA A 14 5.63 -4.98 -1.22
C ALA A 14 6.04 -6.28 -0.48
N GLY A 15 5.29 -6.66 0.56
CA GLY A 15 5.51 -7.92 1.26
C GLY A 15 5.40 -7.92 2.78
N GLY A 16 5.13 -6.81 3.47
CA GLY A 16 4.90 -6.93 4.92
C GLY A 16 4.72 -5.64 5.68
N GLY A 17 3.49 -5.43 6.14
CA GLY A 17 3.12 -4.39 7.09
C GLY A 17 2.91 -3.06 6.41
N GLY A 18 1.67 -2.58 6.35
CA GLY A 18 1.44 -1.18 6.04
C GLY A 18 2.32 -0.32 6.94
N ALA A 19 2.92 0.72 6.38
CA ALA A 19 3.49 1.82 7.14
C ALA A 19 2.33 2.43 7.94
N GLY A 20 2.02 1.85 9.10
CA GLY A 20 1.28 2.56 10.12
C GLY A 20 2.18 3.72 10.50
N ALA A 21 1.87 4.91 9.98
CA ALA A 21 2.28 6.13 10.64
C ALA A 21 1.91 5.95 12.12
N GLY A 22 2.89 6.16 13.01
CA GLY A 22 2.70 5.95 14.44
C GLY A 22 1.50 6.75 14.97
N ALA A 23 1.24 7.90 14.35
CA ALA A 23 0.02 8.66 14.49
C ALA A 23 -0.97 8.37 13.33
N GLN A 24 -2.23 8.14 13.68
CA GLN A 24 -3.34 8.02 12.75
C GLN A 24 -4.04 9.39 12.64
N PRO A 25 -4.27 9.90 11.42
CA PRO A 25 -4.91 11.19 11.23
C PRO A 25 -6.39 11.16 11.63
N GLY A 26 -6.94 12.34 11.94
CA GLY A 26 -8.37 12.54 12.18
C GLY A 26 -8.83 12.31 13.63
N THR A 27 -10.10 12.64 13.88
CA THR A 27 -10.73 12.58 15.21
C THR A 27 -11.05 11.14 15.66
N ILE A 28 -11.20 10.22 14.70
CA ILE A 28 -11.62 8.83 14.94
C ILE A 28 -10.64 8.10 15.85
N SER A 29 -9.35 8.30 15.62
CA SER A 29 -8.30 7.62 16.39
C SER A 29 -8.10 8.21 17.78
N LYS A 30 -8.74 9.37 18.10
CA LYS A 30 -8.59 10.12 19.35
C LYS A 30 -7.11 10.40 19.69
N GLN A 31 -6.35 10.79 18.67
CA GLN A 31 -4.91 11.03 18.76
C GLN A 31 -4.53 12.51 18.67
N LEU A 32 -5.52 13.40 18.53
CA LEU A 32 -5.29 14.84 18.35
C LEU A 32 -4.65 15.49 19.58
N ASP A 33 -4.97 15.00 20.77
CA ASP A 33 -4.43 15.54 22.02
C ASP A 33 -3.08 14.91 22.43
N LYS A 34 -2.58 13.94 21.64
CA LYS A 34 -1.30 13.27 21.93
C LYS A 34 -0.13 14.10 21.41
N ARG A 35 0.97 14.11 22.16
CA ARG A 35 2.20 14.80 21.75
C ARG A 35 2.95 13.92 20.76
N ALA A 36 3.70 14.54 19.85
CA ALA A 36 4.56 13.81 18.91
C ALA A 36 5.53 12.83 19.61
N GLY A 37 6.03 13.20 20.80
CA GLY A 37 6.92 12.37 21.62
C GLY A 37 6.29 11.06 22.09
N ASP A 38 4.98 11.02 22.31
CA ASP A 38 4.26 9.84 22.80
C ASP A 38 4.29 8.71 21.76
N PHE A 39 4.30 9.06 20.47
CA PHE A 39 4.40 8.12 19.36
C PHE A 39 5.83 7.64 19.11
N ALA A 40 6.83 8.45 19.44
CA ALA A 40 8.24 8.08 19.32
C ALA A 40 8.63 7.05 20.39
N ALA A 41 8.20 7.25 21.64
CA ALA A 41 8.43 6.32 22.75
C ALA A 41 7.76 4.94 22.49
N GLN A 42 6.50 4.96 22.05
CA GLN A 42 5.76 3.73 21.70
C GLN A 42 6.41 2.94 20.55
N ARG A 43 7.10 3.60 19.62
CA ARG A 43 7.83 2.92 18.53
C ARG A 43 9.04 2.16 19.06
N ALA A 44 9.77 2.72 20.03
CA ALA A 44 10.90 2.07 20.68
C ALA A 44 10.44 0.84 21.49
N GLU A 45 9.37 1.00 22.27
CA GLU A 45 8.76 -0.10 23.04
C GLU A 45 8.18 -1.20 22.13
N ARG A 46 7.45 -0.84 21.05
CA ARG A 46 6.94 -1.82 20.07
C ARG A 46 8.03 -2.51 19.27
N ALA A 47 9.17 -1.85 19.03
CA ALA A 47 10.32 -2.47 18.38
C ALA A 47 10.97 -3.51 19.31
N ALA A 48 11.07 -3.22 20.61
CA ALA A 48 11.59 -4.12 21.63
C ALA A 48 10.62 -5.29 21.95
N ALA A 49 9.31 -5.05 21.91
CA ALA A 49 8.28 -6.03 22.20
C ALA A 49 7.78 -6.82 20.97
N ARG A 50 8.40 -6.65 19.80
CA ARG A 50 7.92 -7.28 18.56
C ARG A 50 8.16 -8.80 18.63
N PRO A 51 7.12 -9.65 18.76
CA PRO A 51 7.31 -11.08 18.61
C PRO A 51 7.86 -11.33 17.20
N LYS A 52 8.74 -12.34 17.03
CA LYS A 52 9.18 -12.79 15.69
C LYS A 52 7.91 -12.93 14.86
N ALA A 53 7.78 -12.11 13.81
CA ALA A 53 6.56 -12.06 13.02
C ALA A 53 6.17 -13.49 12.63
N PRO A 54 4.89 -13.90 12.78
CA PRO A 54 4.47 -15.22 12.37
C PRO A 54 4.93 -15.47 10.92
N LYS A 55 5.55 -16.63 10.68
CA LYS A 55 5.95 -17.05 9.34
C LYS A 55 4.67 -17.04 8.49
N ALA A 56 4.62 -16.12 7.51
CA ALA A 56 3.50 -15.86 6.61
C ALA A 56 2.26 -15.21 7.26
N ARG A 57 2.28 -13.87 7.34
CA ARG A 57 1.03 -13.11 7.16
C ARG A 57 0.54 -13.47 5.75
N GLN A 58 -0.64 -14.07 5.60
CA GLN A 58 -1.18 -14.47 4.30
C GLN A 58 -1.06 -13.28 3.33
N SER A 59 -0.49 -13.52 2.14
CA SER A 59 -0.44 -12.49 1.12
C SER A 59 -1.85 -12.11 0.69
N SER A 60 -2.04 -10.88 0.18
CA SER A 60 -3.32 -10.48 -0.41
C SER A 60 -3.80 -11.47 -1.47
N ALA A 61 -2.86 -12.05 -2.23
CA ALA A 61 -3.13 -13.13 -3.17
C ALA A 61 -3.72 -14.38 -2.50
N GLN A 62 -3.12 -14.90 -1.41
CA GLN A 62 -3.63 -16.09 -0.73
C GLN A 62 -5.03 -15.89 -0.16
N MET A 63 -5.30 -14.72 0.41
CA MET A 63 -6.62 -14.38 0.92
C MET A 63 -7.67 -14.33 -0.20
N LEU A 64 -7.37 -13.67 -1.32
CA LEU A 64 -8.29 -13.62 -2.46
C LEU A 64 -8.43 -14.95 -3.20
N ILE A 65 -7.40 -15.82 -3.20
CA ILE A 65 -7.52 -17.21 -3.69
C ILE A 65 -8.53 -17.98 -2.84
N GLY A 66 -8.45 -17.87 -1.52
CA GLY A 66 -9.42 -18.49 -0.60
C GLY A 66 -10.84 -17.98 -0.86
N MET A 67 -10.99 -16.66 -1.01
CA MET A 67 -12.27 -16.04 -1.31
C MET A 67 -12.85 -16.48 -2.66
N ALA A 68 -12.03 -16.56 -3.71
CA ALA A 68 -12.44 -17.05 -5.01
C ALA A 68 -12.92 -18.50 -4.97
N LYS A 69 -12.26 -19.36 -4.19
CA LYS A 69 -12.71 -20.75 -3.97
C LYS A 69 -14.06 -20.79 -3.23
N GLY A 70 -14.20 -20.04 -2.14
CA GLY A 70 -15.44 -19.99 -1.36
C GLY A 70 -16.65 -19.45 -2.14
N ASN A 71 -16.42 -18.54 -3.08
CA ASN A 71 -17.46 -17.97 -3.95
C ASN A 71 -17.67 -18.77 -5.26
N GLY A 72 -17.00 -19.92 -5.44
CA GLY A 72 -17.12 -20.72 -6.67
C GLY A 72 -16.56 -20.03 -7.93
N LYS A 73 -15.68 -19.04 -7.76
CA LYS A 73 -15.10 -18.21 -8.82
C LYS A 73 -13.67 -18.60 -9.21
N SER A 74 -13.10 -19.63 -8.58
CA SER A 74 -11.70 -20.05 -8.82
C SER A 74 -11.44 -20.58 -10.23
N ALA A 75 -12.47 -21.08 -10.93
CA ALA A 75 -12.36 -21.57 -12.30
C ALA A 75 -12.54 -20.48 -13.37
N ASP A 76 -13.07 -19.30 -13.00
CA ASP A 76 -13.23 -18.17 -13.91
C ASP A 76 -11.86 -17.75 -14.47
N PRO A 77 -11.68 -17.71 -15.80
CA PRO A 77 -10.37 -17.48 -16.41
C PRO A 77 -9.82 -16.09 -16.10
N THR A 78 -10.69 -15.07 -15.99
CA THR A 78 -10.30 -13.68 -15.74
C THR A 78 -9.88 -13.49 -14.28
N ILE A 79 -10.64 -14.06 -13.34
CA ILE A 79 -10.29 -14.05 -11.91
C ILE A 79 -9.02 -14.85 -11.67
N ARG A 80 -8.88 -16.04 -12.29
CA ARG A 80 -7.67 -16.87 -12.19
C ARG A 80 -6.43 -16.12 -12.68
N GLN A 81 -6.54 -15.44 -13.83
CA GLN A 81 -5.44 -14.64 -14.38
C GLN A 81 -5.07 -13.46 -13.46
N GLY A 82 -6.07 -12.77 -12.91
CA GLY A 82 -5.87 -11.71 -11.92
C GLY A 82 -5.15 -12.21 -10.68
N LEU A 83 -5.60 -13.33 -10.10
CA LEU A 83 -4.98 -13.94 -8.91
C LEU A 83 -3.52 -14.34 -9.17
N ALA A 84 -3.22 -14.89 -10.35
CA ALA A 84 -1.85 -15.19 -10.77
C ALA A 84 -1.00 -13.91 -10.84
N LYS A 85 -1.50 -12.84 -11.46
CA LYS A 85 -0.81 -11.54 -11.49
C LYS A 85 -0.53 -11.02 -10.08
N LEU A 86 -1.53 -11.04 -9.19
CA LEU A 86 -1.39 -10.56 -7.82
C LEU A 86 -0.35 -11.38 -7.03
N HIS A 87 -0.34 -12.70 -7.19
CA HIS A 87 0.67 -13.57 -6.60
C HIS A 87 2.08 -13.22 -7.10
N THR A 88 2.25 -13.10 -8.41
CA THR A 88 3.52 -12.73 -9.04
C THR A 88 4.04 -11.38 -8.53
N LEU A 89 3.18 -10.36 -8.43
CA LEU A 89 3.56 -9.06 -7.87
C LEU A 89 4.05 -9.18 -6.41
N GLY A 90 3.36 -10.00 -5.60
CA GLY A 90 3.77 -10.29 -4.22
C GLY A 90 5.14 -10.97 -4.14
N GLU A 91 5.40 -11.97 -4.98
CA GLU A 91 6.68 -12.67 -5.04
C GLU A 91 7.82 -11.77 -5.53
N ILE A 92 7.58 -10.93 -6.55
CA ILE A 92 8.53 -9.90 -6.98
C ILE A 92 8.89 -8.98 -5.81
N GLY A 93 7.88 -8.51 -5.07
CA GLY A 93 8.09 -7.68 -3.87
C GLY A 93 8.94 -8.37 -2.81
N ARG A 94 8.61 -9.64 -2.49
CA ARG A 94 9.36 -10.46 -1.54
C ARG A 94 10.82 -10.63 -1.97
N LEU A 95 11.07 -11.03 -3.21
CA LEU A 95 12.41 -11.22 -3.76
C LEU A 95 13.22 -9.92 -3.77
N ASN A 96 12.59 -8.80 -4.12
CA ASN A 96 13.20 -7.47 -4.08
C ASN A 96 13.60 -7.05 -2.66
N ASN A 97 12.77 -7.36 -1.65
CA ASN A 97 13.09 -7.08 -0.26
C ASN A 97 14.29 -7.93 0.21
N GLU A 98 14.34 -9.22 -0.13
CA GLU A 98 15.49 -10.07 0.21
C GLU A 98 16.77 -9.60 -0.49
N ARG A 99 16.67 -9.22 -1.77
CA ARG A 99 17.78 -8.62 -2.51
C ARG A 99 18.30 -7.35 -1.83
N LEU A 100 17.40 -6.44 -1.45
CA LEU A 100 17.76 -5.19 -0.78
C LEU A 100 18.40 -5.44 0.58
N LYS A 101 17.87 -6.38 1.38
CA LYS A 101 18.50 -6.79 2.65
C LYS A 101 19.92 -7.29 2.44
N GLY A 102 20.14 -8.16 1.45
CA GLY A 102 21.47 -8.70 1.16
C GLY A 102 22.47 -7.64 0.70
N VAL A 103 22.03 -6.64 -0.06
CA VAL A 103 22.90 -5.51 -0.45
C VAL A 103 23.22 -4.62 0.77
N ARG A 104 22.21 -4.32 1.60
CA ARG A 104 22.38 -3.50 2.81
C ARG A 104 23.28 -4.14 3.86
N SER A 105 23.23 -5.47 4.02
CA SER A 105 24.11 -6.17 4.95
C SER A 105 25.60 -6.07 4.59
N ARG A 106 25.91 -5.67 3.34
CA ARG A 106 27.27 -5.40 2.87
C ARG A 106 27.59 -3.89 2.78
N GLY A 107 26.78 -3.04 3.40
CA GLY A 107 26.95 -1.59 3.39
C GLY A 107 26.53 -0.90 2.08
N GLY A 108 25.94 -1.63 1.13
CA GLY A 108 25.46 -1.06 -0.13
C GLY A 108 23.99 -0.61 -0.08
N ASP A 109 23.52 -0.01 -1.18
CA ASP A 109 22.10 0.24 -1.44
C ASP A 109 21.77 -0.06 -2.90
N ILE A 110 20.48 -0.15 -3.22
CA ILE A 110 20.02 -0.33 -4.60
C ILE A 110 19.22 0.92 -5.01
N PRO A 111 19.77 1.77 -5.90
CA PRO A 111 19.09 2.98 -6.35
C PRO A 111 17.67 2.72 -6.85
N GLY A 112 16.72 3.56 -6.42
CA GLY A 112 15.33 3.49 -6.87
C GLY A 112 14.49 2.36 -6.27
N MET A 113 15.04 1.43 -5.48
CA MET A 113 14.24 0.31 -4.95
C MET A 113 13.05 0.75 -4.09
N ALA A 114 13.20 1.81 -3.29
CA ALA A 114 12.08 2.35 -2.52
C ALA A 114 10.93 2.85 -3.42
N ASN A 115 11.28 3.50 -4.55
CA ASN A 115 10.31 3.98 -5.54
C ASN A 115 9.62 2.81 -6.25
N ILE A 116 10.39 1.80 -6.67
CA ILE A 116 9.87 0.58 -7.31
C ILE A 116 8.91 -0.16 -6.37
N SER A 117 9.29 -0.32 -5.10
CA SER A 117 8.45 -0.95 -4.08
C SER A 117 7.14 -0.18 -3.86
N LYS A 118 7.19 1.16 -3.84
CA LYS A 118 5.99 2.01 -3.74
C LYS A 118 5.06 1.79 -4.94
N LEU A 119 5.60 1.86 -6.16
CA LEU A 119 4.82 1.63 -7.39
C LEU A 119 4.20 0.22 -7.41
N GLY A 120 4.97 -0.79 -6.98
CA GLY A 120 4.48 -2.16 -6.80
C GLY A 120 3.33 -2.24 -5.81
N GLN A 121 3.39 -1.51 -4.69
CA GLN A 121 2.30 -1.44 -3.72
C GLN A 121 1.04 -0.81 -4.32
N SER A 122 1.16 0.28 -5.08
CA SER A 122 0.02 0.88 -5.80
C SER A 122 -0.63 -0.13 -6.74
N GLU A 123 0.17 -0.92 -7.48
CA GLU A 123 -0.33 -1.93 -8.41
C GLU A 123 -0.99 -3.12 -7.69
N ILE A 124 -0.41 -3.58 -6.57
CA ILE A 124 -0.96 -4.65 -5.73
C ILE A 124 -2.33 -4.25 -5.21
N VAL A 125 -2.50 -3.02 -4.69
CA VAL A 125 -3.77 -2.56 -4.11
C VAL A 125 -4.84 -2.42 -5.19
N ARG A 126 -4.52 -1.81 -6.34
CA ARG A 126 -5.46 -1.70 -7.47
C ARG A 126 -5.89 -3.08 -7.98
N THR A 127 -4.93 -3.97 -8.19
CA THR A 127 -5.19 -5.34 -8.64
C THR A 127 -6.05 -6.11 -7.62
N SER A 128 -5.77 -5.94 -6.32
CA SER A 128 -6.55 -6.57 -5.24
C SER A 128 -7.98 -6.05 -5.20
N ARG A 129 -8.21 -4.74 -5.41
CA ARG A 129 -9.55 -4.17 -5.57
C ARG A 129 -10.28 -4.83 -6.73
N ASP A 130 -9.69 -4.82 -7.92
CA ASP A 130 -10.37 -5.26 -9.15
C ASP A 130 -10.78 -6.73 -9.04
N ILE A 131 -9.87 -7.58 -8.56
CA ILE A 131 -10.15 -9.01 -8.35
C ILE A 131 -11.17 -9.20 -7.23
N GLY A 132 -11.03 -8.49 -6.11
CA GLY A 132 -11.94 -8.57 -4.98
C GLY A 132 -13.37 -8.25 -5.39
N LEU A 133 -13.58 -7.14 -6.10
CA LEU A 133 -14.89 -6.74 -6.63
C LEU A 133 -15.42 -7.75 -7.65
N ALA A 134 -14.57 -8.29 -8.54
CA ALA A 134 -14.99 -9.31 -9.49
C ALA A 134 -15.43 -10.61 -8.80
N ILE A 135 -14.78 -11.00 -7.69
CA ILE A 135 -15.14 -12.20 -6.92
C ILE A 135 -16.51 -12.03 -6.25
N VAL A 136 -16.76 -10.88 -5.59
CA VAL A 136 -18.00 -10.63 -4.83
C VAL A 136 -19.17 -10.14 -5.71
N GLY A 137 -18.90 -9.74 -6.95
CA GLY A 137 -19.91 -9.30 -7.91
C GLY A 137 -20.75 -8.14 -7.39
N ALA A 138 -22.08 -8.23 -7.57
CA ALA A 138 -23.03 -7.18 -7.20
C ALA A 138 -22.99 -6.82 -5.70
N SER A 139 -22.64 -7.77 -4.83
CA SER A 139 -22.47 -7.51 -3.39
C SER A 139 -21.40 -6.45 -3.11
N GLY A 140 -20.44 -6.24 -4.03
CA GLY A 140 -19.42 -5.19 -3.92
C GLY A 140 -19.97 -3.76 -3.86
N MET A 141 -21.25 -3.55 -4.19
CA MET A 141 -21.93 -2.26 -4.03
C MET A 141 -22.42 -2.00 -2.59
N LEU A 142 -22.41 -3.03 -1.72
CA LEU A 142 -22.87 -2.92 -0.34
C LEU A 142 -21.70 -2.58 0.60
N HIS A 143 -21.55 -1.29 0.88
CA HIS A 143 -20.56 -0.80 1.85
C HIS A 143 -21.23 -0.31 3.14
N ALA A 144 -20.66 -0.66 4.28
CA ALA A 144 -21.14 -0.26 5.59
C ALA A 144 -20.02 0.39 6.41
N TYR A 145 -20.26 1.64 6.84
CA TYR A 145 -19.32 2.41 7.64
C TYR A 145 -19.36 2.03 9.13
N LYS A 146 -20.53 1.67 9.65
CA LYS A 146 -20.76 1.26 11.04
C LYS A 146 -20.74 -0.26 11.19
N ASP A 147 -20.42 -0.75 12.39
CA ASP A 147 -20.28 -2.18 12.64
C ASP A 147 -21.64 -2.92 12.62
N GLU A 148 -22.73 -2.25 13.03
CA GLU A 148 -24.08 -2.83 13.00
C GLU A 148 -24.53 -3.07 11.55
N ASP A 149 -24.30 -2.09 10.67
CA ASP A 149 -24.64 -2.18 9.24
C ASP A 149 -23.77 -3.24 8.53
N ARG A 150 -22.52 -3.44 8.97
CA ARG A 150 -21.66 -4.51 8.45
C ARG A 150 -22.23 -5.88 8.78
N ALA A 151 -22.69 -6.10 10.02
CA ALA A 151 -23.32 -7.36 10.40
C ALA A 151 -24.58 -7.66 9.56
N VAL A 152 -25.35 -6.62 9.20
CA VAL A 152 -26.48 -6.76 8.28
C VAL A 152 -26.02 -7.20 6.88
N ASN A 153 -25.01 -6.54 6.31
CA ASN A 153 -24.46 -6.89 5.00
C ASN A 153 -23.86 -8.29 4.97
N ASP A 154 -23.12 -8.67 6.00
CA ASP A 154 -22.50 -10.00 6.12
C ASP A 154 -23.56 -11.10 6.15
N LYS A 155 -24.64 -10.89 6.92
CA LYS A 155 -25.79 -11.81 6.96
C LYS A 155 -26.52 -11.89 5.62
N ALA A 156 -26.75 -10.74 4.97
CA ALA A 156 -27.48 -10.68 3.69
C ALA A 156 -26.70 -11.31 2.52
N THR A 157 -25.37 -11.23 2.55
CA THR A 157 -24.50 -11.72 1.47
C THR A 157 -23.84 -13.06 1.77
N GLY A 158 -23.87 -13.51 3.02
CA GLY A 158 -23.13 -14.70 3.47
C GLY A 158 -21.60 -14.53 3.41
N ASN A 159 -21.09 -13.30 3.27
CA ASN A 159 -19.67 -13.03 3.08
C ASN A 159 -19.13 -12.07 4.16
N PRO A 160 -18.55 -12.59 5.25
CA PRO A 160 -18.00 -11.77 6.34
C PRO A 160 -16.75 -10.96 5.95
N PHE A 161 -16.23 -11.15 4.74
CA PHE A 161 -15.08 -10.41 4.22
C PHE A 161 -15.49 -9.28 3.27
N LEU A 162 -16.79 -9.09 3.02
CA LEU A 162 -17.28 -8.08 2.08
C LEU A 162 -16.86 -6.66 2.47
N GLY A 163 -16.91 -6.33 3.77
CA GLY A 163 -16.44 -5.05 4.29
C GLY A 163 -14.97 -4.79 3.94
N MET A 164 -14.12 -5.82 3.96
CA MET A 164 -12.70 -5.67 3.61
C MET A 164 -12.50 -5.34 2.12
N ILE A 165 -13.27 -5.99 1.23
CA ILE A 165 -13.20 -5.76 -0.22
C ILE A 165 -13.67 -4.36 -0.56
N THR A 166 -14.82 -3.94 -0.03
CA THR A 166 -15.39 -2.61 -0.29
C THR A 166 -14.52 -1.49 0.29
N MET A 167 -13.94 -1.68 1.48
CA MET A 167 -12.94 -0.76 2.03
C MET A 167 -11.69 -0.68 1.16
N THR A 168 -11.20 -1.82 0.64
CA THR A 168 -10.05 -1.82 -0.28
C THR A 168 -10.38 -1.06 -1.56
N ALA A 169 -11.61 -1.18 -2.07
CA ALA A 169 -12.05 -0.45 -3.26
C ALA A 169 -12.03 1.06 -3.06
N LEU A 170 -12.53 1.55 -1.93
CA LEU A 170 -12.46 2.97 -1.57
C LEU A 170 -11.02 3.44 -1.36
N TYR A 171 -10.19 2.61 -0.72
CA TYR A 171 -8.81 2.96 -0.39
C TYR A 171 -7.85 2.90 -1.59
N ALA A 172 -8.15 2.13 -2.63
CA ALA A 172 -7.23 1.87 -3.74
C ALA A 172 -6.79 3.13 -4.51
N GLN A 173 -7.54 4.23 -4.39
CA GLN A 173 -7.19 5.51 -5.00
C GLN A 173 -6.15 6.30 -4.18
N ALA A 174 -5.93 5.93 -2.92
CA ALA A 174 -5.03 6.65 -2.03
C ALA A 174 -3.53 6.41 -2.38
N PRO A 175 -3.01 5.16 -2.48
CA PRO A 175 -1.59 4.93 -2.74
C PRO A 175 -1.01 5.63 -3.98
N PRO A 176 -1.75 5.75 -5.10
CA PRO A 176 -1.27 6.47 -6.28
C PRO A 176 -1.02 7.97 -6.07
N ILE A 177 -1.65 8.59 -5.07
CA ILE A 177 -1.61 10.05 -4.85
C ILE A 177 -0.86 10.48 -3.58
N TYR A 178 -0.81 9.65 -2.53
CA TYR A 178 -0.06 9.98 -1.31
C TYR A 178 1.37 9.40 -1.33
N GLY A 179 2.25 9.94 -0.48
CA GLY A 179 3.62 9.44 -0.35
C GLY A 179 4.49 9.70 -1.59
N GLY A 180 4.12 10.73 -2.38
CA GLY A 180 4.63 11.03 -3.72
C GLY A 180 3.88 10.24 -4.78
N THR A 181 3.26 10.95 -5.72
CA THR A 181 2.40 10.35 -6.75
C THR A 181 3.14 9.30 -7.58
N ASP A 182 2.42 8.33 -8.15
CA ASP A 182 3.04 7.30 -8.99
C ASP A 182 3.85 7.92 -10.16
N GLN A 183 3.44 9.06 -10.69
CA GLN A 183 4.16 9.83 -11.71
C GLN A 183 5.49 10.35 -11.17
N ILE A 184 5.48 11.04 -10.02
CA ILE A 184 6.70 11.56 -9.39
C ILE A 184 7.66 10.42 -9.04
N GLN A 185 7.16 9.26 -8.59
CA GLN A 185 8.04 8.11 -8.33
C GLN A 185 8.75 7.61 -9.60
N ARG A 186 8.08 7.60 -10.76
CA ARG A 186 8.68 7.23 -12.05
C ARG A 186 9.71 8.27 -12.49
N ASN A 187 9.43 9.56 -12.30
CA ASN A 187 10.38 10.63 -12.63
C ASN A 187 11.66 10.50 -11.78
N ILE A 188 11.52 10.26 -10.47
CA ILE A 188 12.67 10.02 -9.60
C ILE A 188 13.48 8.79 -10.04
N ILE A 189 12.84 7.71 -10.51
CA ILE A 189 13.55 6.55 -11.06
C ILE A 189 14.30 6.97 -12.33
N GLY A 190 13.65 7.67 -13.25
CA GLY A 190 14.28 8.19 -14.46
C GLY A 190 15.52 9.03 -14.16
N GLU A 191 15.36 10.06 -13.34
CA GLU A 191 16.45 11.01 -13.03
C GLU A 191 17.56 10.38 -12.19
N ARG A 192 17.21 9.67 -11.11
CA ARG A 192 18.19 9.26 -10.09
C ARG A 192 18.71 7.84 -10.23
N ALA A 193 17.94 6.94 -10.84
CA ALA A 193 18.37 5.56 -11.05
C ALA A 193 18.85 5.32 -12.49
N LEU A 194 18.24 6.00 -13.46
CA LEU A 194 18.56 5.82 -14.89
C LEU A 194 19.39 6.97 -15.48
N GLY A 195 19.58 8.09 -14.76
CA GLY A 195 20.37 9.23 -15.23
C GLY A 195 19.71 10.02 -16.36
N LEU A 196 18.38 9.92 -16.51
CA LEU A 196 17.64 10.70 -17.50
C LEU A 196 17.62 12.19 -17.11
N PRO A 197 17.50 13.11 -18.09
CA PRO A 197 17.33 14.53 -17.81
C PRO A 197 16.12 14.78 -16.90
N LYS A 198 16.25 15.81 -16.05
CA LYS A 198 15.16 16.28 -15.19
C LYS A 198 13.96 16.74 -16.02
N GLU A 199 12.75 16.47 -15.53
CA GLU A 199 11.55 16.96 -16.21
C GLU A 199 11.53 18.50 -16.33
N PRO A 200 10.99 19.04 -17.44
CA PRO A 200 10.82 20.48 -17.61
C PRO A 200 9.98 21.07 -16.47
N GLY A 201 10.48 22.14 -15.86
CA GLY A 201 9.77 22.84 -14.81
C GLY A 201 10.63 23.91 -14.15
N PRO A 202 10.05 24.69 -13.22
CA PRO A 202 10.79 25.65 -12.42
C PRO A 202 11.96 24.99 -11.71
N ASP A 203 13.06 25.74 -11.53
CA ASP A 203 14.17 25.26 -10.72
C ASP A 203 13.67 24.96 -9.30
N SER A 204 14.24 23.95 -8.67
CA SER A 204 14.13 23.72 -7.23
C SER A 204 14.46 24.95 -6.37
N GLN A 205 15.26 25.88 -6.88
CA GLN A 205 15.60 27.14 -6.21
C GLN A 205 14.60 28.27 -6.48
N THR A 206 13.64 28.09 -7.40
CA THR A 206 12.63 29.10 -7.69
C THR A 206 11.73 29.29 -6.46
N PRO A 207 11.65 30.50 -5.89
CA PRO A 207 10.76 30.78 -4.76
C PRO A 207 9.30 30.53 -5.14
N PHE A 208 8.49 30.06 -4.18
CA PHE A 208 7.07 29.78 -4.41
C PHE A 208 6.30 30.98 -4.99
N SER A 209 6.65 32.21 -4.59
CA SER A 209 6.04 33.45 -5.08
C SER A 209 6.28 33.72 -6.57
N GLN A 210 7.31 33.09 -7.17
CA GLN A 210 7.69 33.24 -8.57
C GLN A 210 7.19 32.07 -9.44
N LEU A 211 6.49 31.09 -8.86
CA LEU A 211 5.90 30.00 -9.63
C LEU A 211 4.71 30.51 -10.46
N PRO A 212 4.46 29.92 -11.65
CA PRO A 212 3.27 30.21 -12.44
C PRO A 212 2.00 30.02 -11.59
N LYS A 213 1.14 31.03 -11.59
CA LYS A 213 -0.17 30.94 -10.93
C LYS A 213 -1.16 30.32 -11.92
N ASN A 214 -2.05 29.47 -11.41
CA ASN A 214 -3.18 29.01 -12.21
C ASN A 214 -4.00 30.23 -12.65
N ALA A 215 -4.36 30.26 -13.94
CA ALA A 215 -5.26 31.26 -14.49
C ALA A 215 -6.69 31.10 -13.94
#